data_AF-A0A960AIP1-F1
#
_entry.id   AF-A0A960AIP1-F1
#
_cell.length_a   1.000
_cell.length_b   1.000
_cell.length_c   1.000
_cell.angle_alpha   90.00
_cell.angle_beta   90.00
_cell.angle_gamma   90.00
#
_symmetry.space_group_name_H-M   'P 1'
#
loop_
_entity.id
_entity.type
_entity.pdbx_description
1 polymer ?
#
loop_
_entity_poly.entity_id
_entity_poly.type
_entity_poly.pdbx_seq_one_letter_code
_entity_poly.pdbx_strand_id
1 'polypeptide(L)'
;MINPPPRPALRKAPDSDVHPVAPVPASVVPAPRPELRPVVGIGGRTSDTLVVRTPKKTKRTTLEVKVPKALAKSAKRRAKSRGDSLDDVVATALQGYLDRA
;
A
#
# COMPACT_ATOMS: atom_id res chain seq x y z
N MET A 1 25.95 19.74 -66.31
CA MET A 1 25.89 18.96 -65.06
C MET A 1 24.86 17.87 -65.26
N ILE A 2 25.25 16.59 -65.21
CA ILE A 2 24.33 15.46 -65.37
C ILE A 2 23.73 15.16 -63.99
N ASN A 3 22.40 15.20 -63.88
CA ASN A 3 21.72 14.78 -62.66
C ASN A 3 21.89 13.26 -62.50
N PRO A 4 22.36 12.78 -61.33
CA PRO A 4 22.48 11.36 -61.10
C PRO A 4 21.09 10.70 -61.14
N PRO A 5 21.00 9.42 -61.56
CA PRO A 5 19.74 8.71 -61.59
C PRO A 5 19.10 8.68 -60.19
N PRO A 6 17.76 8.78 -60.09
CA PRO A 6 17.06 8.76 -58.83
C PRO A 6 17.30 7.45 -58.08
N ARG A 7 17.56 7.54 -56.78
CA ARG A 7 17.79 6.36 -55.94
C ARG A 7 16.47 5.60 -55.72
N PRO A 8 16.50 4.26 -55.64
CA PRO A 8 15.33 3.47 -55.29
C PRO A 8 14.77 3.85 -53.91
N ALA A 9 13.44 3.84 -53.77
CA ALA A 9 12.77 4.07 -52.49
C ALA A 9 12.97 2.89 -51.53
N LEU A 10 13.12 3.19 -50.23
CA LEU A 10 13.16 2.18 -49.17
C LEU A 10 11.80 1.47 -49.07
N ARG A 11 11.83 0.14 -48.96
CA ARG A 11 10.62 -0.69 -48.78
C ARG A 11 10.47 -1.12 -47.32
N LYS A 12 9.23 -1.21 -46.84
CA LYS A 12 8.90 -1.76 -45.51
C LYS A 12 9.39 -3.21 -45.44
N ALA A 13 10.11 -3.56 -44.37
CA ALA A 13 10.54 -4.94 -44.13
C ALA A 13 9.32 -5.82 -43.75
N PRO A 14 9.30 -7.11 -44.15
CA PRO A 14 8.16 -8.00 -43.89
C PRO A 14 7.90 -8.27 -42.40
N ASP A 15 8.92 -8.11 -41.56
CA ASP A 15 8.90 -8.26 -40.11
C ASP A 15 8.71 -6.94 -39.36
N SER A 16 8.40 -5.85 -40.08
CA SER A 16 8.16 -4.52 -39.48
C SER A 16 7.04 -4.50 -38.44
N ASP A 17 6.11 -5.45 -38.50
CA ASP A 17 5.00 -5.58 -37.55
C ASP A 17 5.32 -6.57 -36.41
N VAL A 18 6.52 -7.17 -36.41
CA VAL A 18 6.98 -8.12 -35.38
C VAL A 18 7.75 -7.35 -34.30
N HIS A 19 7.09 -7.10 -33.17
CA HIS A 19 7.78 -6.63 -31.98
C HIS A 19 8.36 -7.81 -31.19
N PRO A 20 9.59 -7.71 -30.67
CA PRO A 20 10.12 -8.72 -29.77
C PRO A 20 9.25 -8.80 -28.50
N VAL A 21 8.60 -9.93 -28.30
CA VAL A 21 7.88 -10.25 -27.05
C VAL A 21 8.87 -10.93 -26.12
N ALA A 22 9.19 -10.31 -25.00
CA ALA A 22 9.94 -10.97 -23.94
C ALA A 22 9.10 -12.13 -23.38
N PRO A 23 9.67 -13.34 -23.19
CA PRO A 23 8.96 -14.43 -22.54
C PRO A 23 8.60 -14.02 -21.10
N VAL A 24 7.31 -14.06 -20.78
CA VAL A 24 6.81 -13.85 -19.42
C VAL A 24 7.07 -15.15 -18.65
N PRO A 25 7.93 -15.16 -17.62
CA PRO A 25 8.12 -16.37 -16.81
C PRO A 25 6.83 -16.72 -16.08
N ALA A 26 6.38 -17.96 -16.23
CA ALA A 26 5.29 -18.52 -15.44
C ALA A 26 5.73 -18.64 -13.98
N SER A 27 4.92 -18.09 -13.08
CA SER A 27 4.95 -18.34 -11.63
C SER A 27 6.25 -17.96 -10.89
N VAL A 28 6.37 -16.67 -10.58
CA VAL A 28 6.95 -16.25 -9.30
C VAL A 28 5.81 -15.69 -8.48
N VAL A 29 5.58 -16.26 -7.29
CA VAL A 29 4.68 -15.73 -6.27
C VAL A 29 4.92 -14.22 -6.16
N PRO A 30 3.93 -13.35 -6.43
CA PRO A 30 4.19 -11.93 -6.42
C PRO A 30 4.47 -11.51 -4.98
N ALA A 31 5.69 -11.05 -4.72
CA ALA A 31 5.93 -10.09 -3.65
C ALA A 31 4.89 -8.97 -3.79
N PRO A 32 4.33 -8.43 -2.68
CA PRO A 32 3.29 -7.42 -2.77
C PRO A 32 3.86 -6.21 -3.50
N ARG A 33 3.52 -6.11 -4.79
CA ARG A 33 3.79 -4.93 -5.58
C ARG A 33 3.05 -3.79 -4.88
N PRO A 34 3.65 -2.61 -4.68
CA PRO A 34 2.87 -1.46 -4.27
C PRO A 34 1.78 -1.28 -5.33
N GLU A 35 0.55 -1.59 -4.95
CA GLU A 35 -0.60 -1.52 -5.85
C GLU A 35 -0.62 -0.14 -6.50
N LEU A 36 -0.81 -0.12 -7.82
CA LEU A 36 -1.03 1.09 -8.58
C LEU A 36 -2.20 1.82 -7.92
N ARG A 37 -1.89 2.86 -7.14
CA ARG A 37 -2.92 3.65 -6.47
C ARG A 37 -3.71 4.33 -7.57
N PRO A 38 -5.05 4.19 -7.60
CA PRO A 38 -5.85 4.98 -8.52
C PRO A 38 -5.50 6.45 -8.31
N VAL A 39 -5.16 7.14 -9.40
CA VAL A 39 -4.83 8.57 -9.38
C VAL A 39 -6.08 9.32 -8.94
N VAL A 40 -6.07 9.78 -7.70
CA VAL A 40 -7.05 10.77 -7.21
C VAL A 40 -6.49 12.14 -7.58
N GLY A 41 -6.81 12.58 -8.79
CA GLY A 41 -6.33 13.84 -9.37
C GLY A 41 -7.02 14.13 -10.69
N ILE A 42 -7.14 15.43 -11.02
CA ILE A 42 -7.97 15.98 -12.11
C ILE A 42 -7.69 15.27 -13.44
N GLY A 43 -8.60 14.38 -13.85
CA GLY A 43 -8.52 13.67 -15.14
C GLY A 43 -9.12 12.27 -15.21
N GLY A 44 -9.50 11.64 -14.09
CA GLY A 44 -10.07 10.28 -14.07
C GLY A 44 -11.58 10.23 -14.36
N ARG A 45 -11.98 10.26 -15.64
CA ARG A 45 -13.34 9.92 -16.07
C ARG A 45 -13.43 8.43 -16.45
N THR A 46 -13.38 7.54 -15.46
CA THR A 46 -13.86 6.15 -15.63
C THR A 46 -14.72 5.78 -14.42
N SER A 47 -15.92 5.28 -14.72
CA SER A 47 -17.13 5.56 -13.94
C SER A 47 -17.37 4.75 -12.67
N ASP A 48 -16.53 3.79 -12.29
CA ASP A 48 -16.81 2.96 -11.11
C ASP A 48 -15.54 2.63 -10.31
N THR A 49 -14.82 3.66 -9.86
CA THR A 49 -13.88 3.44 -8.75
C THR A 49 -14.70 3.36 -7.47
N LEU A 50 -14.98 2.13 -7.02
CA LEU A 50 -15.36 1.85 -5.63
C LEU A 50 -14.26 2.44 -4.75
N VAL A 51 -14.42 3.70 -4.34
CA VAL A 51 -13.59 4.33 -3.33
C VAL A 51 -13.88 3.57 -2.04
N VAL A 52 -13.14 2.50 -1.79
CA VAL A 52 -13.03 1.89 -0.48
C VAL A 52 -12.51 3.01 0.40
N ARG A 53 -13.43 3.68 1.11
CA ARG A 53 -13.10 4.68 2.11
C ARG A 53 -12.30 3.92 3.16
N THR A 54 -10.98 3.97 3.03
CA THR A 54 -10.09 3.46 4.07
C THR A 54 -10.59 4.04 5.38
N PRO A 55 -10.84 3.21 6.41
CA PRO A 55 -11.32 3.71 7.69
C PRO A 55 -10.38 4.82 8.11
N LYS A 56 -10.94 6.01 8.41
CA LYS A 56 -10.16 7.18 8.82
C LYS A 56 -9.16 6.72 9.87
N LYS A 57 -7.87 6.84 9.57
CA LYS A 57 -6.80 6.46 10.49
C LYS A 57 -7.11 7.08 11.85
N THR A 58 -7.39 6.25 12.84
CA THR A 58 -7.74 6.70 14.19
C THR A 58 -6.54 7.49 14.72
N LYS A 59 -6.76 8.77 15.01
CA LYS A 59 -5.69 9.64 15.50
C LYS A 59 -5.30 9.15 16.90
N ARG A 60 -4.02 8.87 17.09
CA ARG A 60 -3.46 8.52 18.40
C ARG A 60 -3.07 9.80 19.13
N THR A 61 -3.38 9.85 20.42
CA THR A 61 -3.03 10.97 21.31
C THR A 61 -2.24 10.42 22.49
N THR A 62 -1.23 11.17 22.94
CA THR A 62 -0.44 10.82 24.12
C THR A 62 -1.20 11.22 25.39
N LEU A 63 -1.28 10.31 26.36
CA LEU A 63 -1.85 10.53 27.70
C LEU A 63 -0.77 10.28 28.76
N GLU A 64 -0.62 11.21 29.69
CA GLU A 64 0.24 11.05 30.87
C GLU A 64 -0.62 10.93 32.13
N VAL A 65 -0.42 9.84 32.87
CA VAL A 65 -1.21 9.54 34.09
C VAL A 65 -0.28 9.06 35.20
N LYS A 66 -0.50 9.59 36.41
CA LYS A 66 0.16 9.09 37.62
C LYS A 66 -0.58 7.86 38.12
N VAL A 67 0.08 6.71 38.08
CA VAL A 67 -0.46 5.43 38.58
C VAL A 67 0.43 4.86 39.67
N PRO A 68 -0.14 4.14 40.66
CA PRO A 68 0.64 3.43 41.66
C PRO A 68 1.67 2.49 41.03
N LYS A 69 2.90 2.48 41.57
CA LYS A 69 4.02 1.68 41.04
C LYS A 69 3.70 0.19 40.95
N ALA A 70 2.91 -0.33 41.89
CA ALA A 70 2.47 -1.73 41.88
C ALA A 70 1.59 -2.05 40.67
N LEU A 71 0.66 -1.17 40.32
CA LEU A 71 -0.25 -1.32 39.18
C LEU A 71 0.51 -1.22 37.85
N ALA A 72 1.43 -0.26 37.74
CA ALA A 72 2.28 -0.15 36.55
C ALA A 72 3.15 -1.41 36.33
N LYS A 73 3.67 -2.01 37.42
CA LYS A 73 4.44 -3.26 37.34
C LYS A 73 3.58 -4.45 36.92
N SER A 74 2.38 -4.59 37.47
CA SER A 74 1.48 -5.69 37.12
C SER A 74 1.03 -5.60 35.66
N ALA A 75 0.72 -4.40 35.17
CA ALA A 75 0.38 -4.15 33.77
C ALA A 75 1.53 -4.53 32.83
N LYS A 76 2.76 -4.07 33.11
CA LYS A 76 3.96 -4.43 32.33
C LYS A 76 4.24 -5.94 32.33
N ARG A 77 4.10 -6.61 33.47
CA ARG A 77 4.29 -8.07 33.56
C ARG A 77 3.27 -8.80 32.69
N ARG A 78 2.01 -8.35 32.71
CA ARG A 78 0.92 -8.94 31.92
C ARG A 78 1.11 -8.72 30.42
N ALA A 79 1.54 -7.51 30.03
CA ALA A 79 1.90 -7.21 28.64
C ALA A 79 2.99 -8.16 28.12
N LYS A 80 4.09 -8.33 28.87
CA LYS A 80 5.16 -9.27 28.53
C LYS A 80 4.68 -10.71 28.41
N SER A 81 3.80 -11.17 29.29
CA SER A 81 3.27 -12.55 29.23
C SER A 81 2.39 -12.81 28.01
N ARG A 82 1.77 -11.77 27.43
CA ARG A 82 0.92 -11.88 26.25
C ARG A 82 1.64 -11.55 24.94
N GLY A 83 2.83 -10.96 25.00
CA GLY A 83 3.54 -10.45 23.82
C GLY A 83 2.98 -9.12 23.31
N ASP A 84 2.10 -8.47 24.07
CA ASP A 84 1.46 -7.20 23.71
C ASP A 84 2.29 -5.99 24.16
N SER A 85 2.07 -4.84 23.52
CA SER A 85 2.60 -3.57 24.00
C SER A 85 1.84 -3.10 25.26
N LEU A 86 2.50 -2.30 26.10
CA LEU A 86 1.83 -1.72 27.28
C LEU A 86 0.65 -0.83 26.87
N ASP A 87 0.80 -0.10 25.76
CA ASP A 87 -0.20 0.83 25.25
C ASP A 87 -1.46 0.08 24.79
N ASP A 88 -1.31 -1.07 24.13
CA ASP A 88 -2.45 -1.90 23.69
C ASP A 88 -3.21 -2.49 24.88
N VAL A 89 -2.50 -2.89 25.94
CA VAL A 89 -3.11 -3.38 27.18
C VAL A 89 -3.93 -2.26 27.85
N VAL A 90 -3.39 -1.04 27.90
CA VAL A 90 -4.09 0.11 28.47
C VAL A 90 -5.29 0.52 27.61
N ALA A 91 -5.14 0.58 26.29
CA ALA A 91 -6.23 0.90 25.37
C ALA A 91 -7.38 -0.10 25.47
N THR A 92 -7.08 -1.40 25.53
CA THR A 92 -8.09 -2.46 25.70
C THR A 92 -8.80 -2.34 27.05
N ALA A 93 -8.06 -2.04 28.12
CA ALA A 93 -8.65 -1.85 29.45
C ALA A 93 -9.58 -0.61 29.50
N LEU A 94 -9.20 0.48 28.83
CA LEU A 94 -10.03 1.68 28.71
C LEU A 94 -11.29 1.41 27.88
N GLN A 95 -11.18 0.71 26.75
CA GLN A 95 -12.34 0.32 25.95
C GLN A 95 -13.31 -0.54 26.76
N GLY A 96 -12.82 -1.56 27.46
CA GLY A 96 -13.65 -2.41 28.30
C GLY A 96 -14.24 -1.70 29.53
N TYR A 97 -13.66 -0.57 29.97
CA TYR A 97 -14.27 0.30 30.98
C TYR A 97 -15.43 1.11 30.38
N LEU A 98 -15.25 1.67 29.18
CA LEU A 98 -16.30 2.40 28.46
C LEU A 98 -17.48 1.50 28.07
N ASP A 99 -17.22 0.28 27.65
CA ASP A 99 -18.28 -0.67 27.26
C ASP A 99 -19.15 -1.13 28.45
N ARG A 100 -18.64 -0.96 29.68
CA ARG A 100 -19.34 -1.31 30.93
C ARG A 100 -20.02 -0.13 31.61
N ALA A 101 -19.68 1.10 31.20
CA ALA A 101 -20.24 2.33 31.72
C ALA A 101 -21.57 2.64 31.03
#